data_AF-A0AA90SXR9-F1
#
_entry.id   AF-A0AA90SXR9-F1
#
_cell.length_a   1.000
_cell.length_b   1.000
_cell.length_c   1.000
_cell.angle_alpha   90.00
_cell.angle_beta   90.00
_cell.angle_gamma   90.00
#
_symmetry.space_group_name_H-M   'P 1'
#
loop_
_entity.id
_entity.type
_entity.pdbx_description
1 polymer ?
#
loop_
_entity_poly.entity_id
_entity_poly.type
_entity_poly.pdbx_seq_one_letter_code
_entity_poly.pdbx_strand_id
1 'polypeptide(L)'
;MQDFSKYSISQLQALEVQLIEELKKRHFLSVSQAREQILHIARNAGISAAQLVTIKSPKAPKASPSVMKYRNPNDAAQQWSGRGRQPAWVKEWIETGKSLDEVQI
;
A
#
# COMPACT_ATOMS: atom_id res chain seq x y z
N MET A 1 19.72 -20.28 -24.48
CA MET A 1 18.41 -20.90 -24.75
C MET A 1 18.66 -22.36 -25.08
N GLN A 2 17.88 -23.28 -24.52
CA GLN A 2 18.02 -24.71 -24.81
C GLN A 2 17.47 -24.96 -26.23
N ASP A 3 18.26 -25.57 -27.10
CA ASP A 3 17.92 -25.81 -28.51
C ASP A 3 17.11 -27.12 -28.65
N PHE A 4 15.91 -27.05 -29.22
CA PHE A 4 15.00 -28.19 -29.36
C PHE A 4 14.91 -28.75 -30.78
N SER A 5 15.66 -28.19 -31.75
CA SER A 5 15.52 -28.53 -33.18
C SER A 5 15.95 -29.96 -33.54
N LYS A 6 16.64 -30.66 -32.63
CA LYS A 6 17.11 -32.04 -32.83
C LYS A 6 16.24 -33.11 -32.13
N TYR A 7 15.21 -32.72 -31.38
CA TYR A 7 14.39 -33.67 -30.64
C TYR A 7 13.22 -34.20 -31.49
N SER A 8 12.95 -35.49 -31.40
CA SER A 8 11.76 -36.09 -31.99
C SER A 8 10.50 -35.72 -31.19
N ILE A 9 9.31 -35.82 -31.80
CA ILE A 9 8.03 -35.51 -31.14
C ILE A 9 7.87 -36.31 -29.83
N SER A 10 8.21 -37.59 -29.84
CA SER A 10 8.15 -38.44 -28.63
C SER A 10 9.11 -37.99 -27.54
N GLN A 11 10.29 -37.47 -27.90
CA GLN A 11 11.24 -36.91 -26.93
C GLN A 11 10.75 -35.57 -26.36
N LEU A 12 10.14 -34.73 -27.19
CA LEU A 12 9.53 -33.47 -26.73
C LEU A 12 8.36 -33.74 -25.77
N GLN A 13 7.51 -34.73 -26.06
CA GLN A 13 6.43 -35.14 -25.15
C GLN A 13 6.97 -35.70 -23.82
N ALA A 14 8.03 -36.51 -23.86
CA ALA A 14 8.67 -37.01 -22.65
C ALA A 14 9.26 -35.86 -21.80
N LEU A 15 9.86 -34.85 -22.44
CA LEU A 15 10.36 -33.65 -21.78
C LEU A 15 9.23 -32.82 -21.16
N GLU A 16 8.10 -32.68 -21.85
CA GLU A 16 6.92 -31.97 -21.33
C GLU A 16 6.41 -32.63 -20.05
N VAL A 17 6.28 -33.96 -20.04
CA VAL A 17 5.86 -34.70 -18.83
C VAL A 17 6.84 -34.49 -17.68
N GLN A 18 8.14 -34.60 -17.94
CA GLN A 18 9.18 -34.36 -16.93
C GLN A 18 9.16 -32.94 -16.40
N LEU A 19 8.95 -31.95 -17.28
CA LEU A 19 8.85 -30.54 -16.90
C LEU A 19 7.63 -30.32 -15.98
N ILE A 20 6.48 -30.90 -16.31
CA ILE A 20 5.27 -30.79 -15.50
C ILE A 20 5.48 -31.43 -14.13
N GLU A 21 6.10 -32.61 -14.06
CA GLU A 21 6.41 -33.24 -12.77
C GLU A 21 7.38 -32.40 -11.94
N GLU A 22 8.42 -31.87 -12.56
CA GLU A 22 9.42 -31.06 -11.89
C GLU A 22 8.83 -29.73 -11.40
N LEU A 23 7.96 -29.11 -12.18
CA LEU A 23 7.19 -27.93 -11.75
C LEU A 23 6.31 -28.25 -10.55
N LYS A 24 5.59 -29.39 -10.56
CA LYS A 24 4.77 -29.82 -9.42
C LYS A 24 5.63 -30.04 -8.16
N LYS A 25 6.76 -30.73 -8.29
CA LYS A 25 7.71 -30.97 -7.18
C LYS A 25 8.23 -29.66 -6.61
N ARG A 26 8.72 -28.75 -7.46
CA ARG A 26 9.24 -27.44 -7.03
C ARG A 26 8.16 -26.58 -6.39
N HIS A 27 6.94 -26.58 -6.94
CA HIS A 27 5.82 -25.87 -6.35
C HIS A 27 5.47 -26.43 -4.97
N PHE A 28 5.38 -27.75 -4.83
CA PHE A 28 5.13 -28.40 -3.54
C PHE A 28 6.21 -28.06 -2.50
N LEU A 29 7.49 -28.14 -2.88
CA LEU A 29 8.61 -27.78 -2.00
C LEU A 29 8.54 -26.30 -1.58
N SER A 30 8.31 -25.41 -2.53
CA SER A 30 8.17 -23.96 -2.27
C SER A 30 7.02 -23.68 -1.29
N VAL A 31 5.86 -24.31 -1.48
CA VAL A 31 4.71 -24.18 -0.58
C VAL A 31 5.02 -24.75 0.82
N SER A 32 5.69 -25.90 0.90
CA SER A 32 6.09 -26.50 2.18
C SER A 32 7.07 -25.62 2.94
N GLN A 33 8.07 -25.07 2.24
CA GLN A 33 9.06 -24.15 2.82
C GLN A 33 8.38 -22.87 3.33
N ALA A 34 7.49 -22.28 2.53
CA ALA A 34 6.71 -21.11 2.94
C ALA A 34 5.85 -21.42 4.18
N ARG A 35 5.20 -22.59 4.22
CA ARG A 35 4.40 -23.03 5.38
C ARG A 35 5.25 -23.15 6.64
N GLU A 36 6.43 -23.75 6.54
CA GLU A 36 7.34 -23.91 7.68
C GLU A 36 7.82 -22.55 8.19
N GLN A 37 8.17 -21.63 7.29
CA GLN A 37 8.55 -20.27 7.65
C GLN A 37 7.42 -19.52 8.36
N ILE A 38 6.18 -19.60 7.86
CA ILE A 38 5.01 -18.99 8.51
C ILE A 38 4.82 -19.56 9.91
N LEU A 39 4.90 -20.89 10.07
CA LEU A 39 4.77 -21.54 11.37
C LEU A 39 5.88 -21.14 12.34
N HIS A 40 7.11 -21.02 11.87
CA HIS A 40 8.25 -20.57 12.66
C HIS A 40 8.05 -19.12 13.14
N ILE A 41 7.63 -18.21 12.24
CA ILE A 41 7.31 -16.82 12.58
C ILE A 41 6.17 -16.76 13.60
N ALA A 42 5.10 -17.55 13.39
CA ALA A 42 3.96 -17.62 14.30
C ALA A 42 4.40 -18.03 15.71
N ARG A 43 5.19 -19.12 15.80
CA ARG A 43 5.71 -19.66 17.06
C ARG A 43 6.57 -18.63 17.80
N ASN A 44 7.46 -17.94 17.09
CA ASN A 44 8.32 -16.92 17.70
C ASN A 44 7.53 -15.71 18.20
N ALA A 45 6.41 -15.39 17.57
CA ALA A 45 5.48 -14.36 18.01
C ALA A 45 4.48 -14.83 19.08
N GLY A 46 4.54 -16.11 19.51
CA GLY A 46 3.64 -16.66 20.53
C GLY A 46 2.19 -16.83 20.07
N ILE A 47 1.95 -16.83 18.76
CA ILE A 47 0.60 -16.92 18.16
C ILE A 47 0.50 -18.12 17.22
N SER A 48 -0.72 -18.60 16.97
CA SER A 48 -0.94 -19.67 15.99
C SER A 48 -0.95 -19.12 14.56
N ALA A 49 -0.65 -19.98 13.58
CA ALA A 49 -0.74 -19.59 12.17
C ALA A 49 -2.17 -19.16 11.76
N ALA A 50 -3.21 -19.71 12.40
CA ALA A 50 -4.59 -19.27 12.18
C ALA A 50 -4.82 -17.84 12.71
N GLN A 51 -4.20 -17.48 13.84
CA GLN A 51 -4.25 -16.12 14.37
C GLN A 51 -3.51 -15.13 13.46
N LEU A 52 -2.38 -15.51 12.86
CA LEU A 52 -1.67 -14.65 11.90
C LEU A 52 -2.56 -14.17 10.75
N VAL A 53 -3.45 -15.03 10.22
CA VAL A 53 -4.33 -14.69 9.10
C VAL A 53 -5.54 -13.85 9.55
N THR A 54 -5.93 -13.95 10.83
CA THR A 54 -7.12 -13.24 11.35
C THR A 54 -6.79 -11.88 11.96
N ILE A 55 -5.54 -11.63 12.35
CA ILE A 55 -5.12 -10.36 12.92
C ILE A 55 -5.27 -9.27 11.84
N LYS A 56 -6.29 -8.44 12.01
CA LYS A 56 -6.48 -7.24 11.20
C LYS A 56 -5.35 -6.28 11.52
N SER A 57 -4.68 -5.76 10.49
CA SER A 57 -3.71 -4.68 10.65
C SER A 57 -4.36 -3.54 11.43
N PRO A 58 -3.65 -2.93 12.41
CA PRO A 58 -4.19 -1.80 13.13
C PRO A 58 -4.61 -0.73 12.12
N LYS A 59 -5.86 -0.26 12.25
CA LYS A 59 -6.42 0.76 11.37
C LYS A 59 -5.53 1.98 11.48
N ALA A 60 -4.93 2.39 10.36
CA ALA A 60 -4.07 3.57 10.34
C ALA A 60 -4.81 4.74 11.04
N PRO A 61 -4.13 5.49 11.92
CA PRO A 61 -4.77 6.60 12.60
C PRO A 61 -5.37 7.54 11.56
N LYS A 62 -6.67 7.84 11.70
CA LYS A 62 -7.33 8.84 10.85
C LYS A 62 -6.50 10.11 10.92
N ALA A 63 -6.11 10.65 9.77
CA ALA A 63 -5.44 11.94 9.70
C ALA A 63 -6.25 12.96 10.51
N SER A 64 -5.58 13.64 11.45
CA SER A 64 -6.21 14.65 12.30
C SER A 64 -6.96 15.67 11.43
N PRO A 65 -8.16 16.13 11.84
CA PRO A 65 -8.88 17.15 11.08
C PRO A 65 -7.97 18.35 10.86
N SER A 66 -7.90 18.83 9.61
CA SER A 66 -7.10 19.99 9.25
C SER A 66 -7.52 21.18 10.10
N VAL A 67 -6.66 21.63 11.01
CA VAL A 67 -6.87 22.85 11.80
C VAL A 67 -7.02 24.02 10.82
N MET A 68 -8.16 24.72 10.90
CA MET A 68 -8.36 25.97 10.19
C MET A 68 -7.38 27.00 10.76
N LYS A 69 -6.55 27.61 9.90
CA LYS A 69 -5.49 28.54 10.30
C LYS A 69 -5.88 29.99 10.06
N TYR A 70 -6.78 30.26 9.13
CA TYR A 70 -7.15 31.61 8.73
C TYR A 70 -8.67 31.75 8.71
N ARG A 71 -9.17 32.92 9.12
CA ARG A 71 -10.60 33.27 9.16
C ARG A 71 -10.81 34.65 8.55
N ASN A 72 -11.77 34.76 7.64
CA ASN A 72 -12.10 36.03 7.01
C ASN A 72 -12.71 37.00 8.05
N PRO A 73 -12.17 38.21 8.23
CA PRO A 73 -12.70 39.21 9.15
C PRO A 73 -14.05 39.80 8.70
N ASN A 74 -14.35 39.76 7.39
CA ASN A 74 -15.63 40.22 6.85
C ASN A 74 -16.73 39.14 6.93
N ASP A 75 -16.35 37.85 6.95
CA ASP A 75 -17.28 36.73 7.05
C ASP A 75 -16.69 35.59 7.88
N ALA A 76 -17.13 35.50 9.13
CA ALA A 76 -16.63 34.53 10.09
C ALA A 76 -16.92 33.06 9.72
N ALA A 77 -17.77 32.80 8.70
CA ALA A 77 -18.03 31.46 8.17
C ALA A 77 -16.96 30.98 7.18
N GLN A 78 -16.17 31.90 6.61
CA GLN A 78 -15.13 31.56 5.65
C GLN A 78 -13.80 31.33 6.37
N GLN A 79 -13.36 30.07 6.39
CA GLN A 79 -12.12 29.65 7.04
C GLN A 79 -11.25 28.85 6.07
N TRP A 80 -9.94 28.93 6.26
CA TRP A 80 -8.97 28.25 5.41
C TRP A 80 -7.86 27.62 6.26
N SER A 81 -7.50 26.37 5.97
CA SER A 81 -6.46 25.63 6.71
C SER A 81 -5.02 25.99 6.28
N GLY A 82 -4.87 26.89 5.29
CA GLY A 82 -3.58 27.19 4.67
C GLY A 82 -3.07 26.08 3.73
N ARG A 83 -3.86 25.02 3.51
CA ARG A 83 -3.54 23.92 2.59
C ARG A 83 -4.57 23.87 1.45
N GLY A 84 -4.08 23.65 0.23
CA GLY A 84 -4.93 23.53 -0.96
C GLY A 84 -5.27 24.87 -1.61
N ARG A 85 -6.33 24.89 -2.44
CA ARG A 85 -6.75 26.07 -3.21
C ARG A 85 -7.11 27.22 -2.27
N GLN A 86 -6.53 28.40 -2.52
CA GLN A 86 -6.85 29.62 -1.79
C GLN A 86 -8.30 30.05 -2.10
N PRO A 87 -9.10 30.38 -1.07
CA PRO A 87 -10.44 30.93 -1.27
C PRO A 87 -10.36 32.38 -1.79
N ALA A 88 -11.44 32.85 -2.41
CA ALA A 88 -11.50 34.18 -3.04
C ALA A 88 -11.10 35.31 -2.07
N TRP A 89 -11.62 35.28 -0.84
CA TRP A 89 -11.33 36.30 0.16
C TRP A 89 -9.84 36.39 0.55
N VAL A 90 -9.11 35.27 0.57
CA VAL A 90 -7.66 35.28 0.85
C VAL A 90 -6.92 35.97 -0.29
N LYS A 91 -7.34 35.71 -1.53
CA LYS A 91 -6.76 36.34 -2.71
C LYS A 91 -7.02 37.86 -2.70
N GLU A 92 -8.26 38.27 -2.47
CA GLU A 92 -8.65 39.68 -2.35
C GLU A 92 -7.92 40.38 -1.21
N TRP A 93 -7.70 39.69 -0.09
CA TRP A 93 -6.95 40.20 1.07
C TRP A 93 -5.50 40.51 0.71
N ILE A 94 -4.83 39.58 0.03
CA ILE A 94 -3.46 39.75 -0.45
C ILE A 94 -3.39 40.84 -1.54
N GLU A 95 -4.38 40.90 -2.45
CA GLU A 95 -4.47 41.92 -3.51
C GLU A 95 -4.66 43.33 -2.94
N THR A 96 -5.28 43.46 -1.76
CA THR A 96 -5.41 44.74 -1.02
C THR A 96 -4.10 45.15 -0.34
N GLY A 97 -3.02 44.37 -0.49
CA GLY A 97 -1.71 44.63 0.11
C GLY A 97 -1.62 44.27 1.59
N LYS A 98 -2.59 43.52 2.12
CA LYS A 98 -2.63 43.10 3.53
C LYS A 98 -1.98 41.74 3.72
N SER A 99 -1.35 41.55 4.88
CA SER A 99 -0.71 40.29 5.24
C SER A 99 -1.75 39.25 5.67
N LEU A 100 -1.53 38.00 5.28
CA LEU A 100 -2.35 36.86 5.71
C LEU A 100 -2.23 36.58 7.23
N ASP A 101 -1.20 37.13 7.87
CA ASP A 101 -0.97 37.03 9.32
C ASP A 101 -2.09 37.72 10.13
N GLU A 102 -2.66 38.81 9.60
CA GLU A 102 -3.74 39.58 10.27
C GLU A 102 -5.06 38.80 10.39
N VAL A 103 -5.22 37.76 9.58
CA VAL A 103 -6.44 36.94 9.49
C VAL A 103 -6.18 35.52 9.96
N GLN A 104 -5.03 35.28 10.59
CA GLN A 104 -4.68 34.02 11.22
C GLN A 104 -5.40 33.88 12.57
N ILE A 105 -5.91 32.67 12.87
CA ILE A 105 -6.57 32.34 14.16
C ILE A 105 -5.71 31.43 15.03
#